data_AF-A0A453A2P6-F1
#
_entry.id   AF-A0A453A2P6-F1
#
_cell.length_a   1.000
_cell.length_b   1.000
_cell.length_c   1.000
_cell.angle_alpha   90.00
_cell.angle_beta   90.00
_cell.angle_gamma   90.00
#
_symmetry.space_group_name_H-M   'P 1'
#
loop_
_entity.id
_entity.type
_entity.pdbx_description
1 polymer ?
#
loop_
_entity_poly.entity_id
_entity_poly.type
_entity_poly.pdbx_seq_one_letter_code
_entity_poly.pdbx_strand_id
1 'polypeptide(L)'
;VFGRTVICRDLETATRVARSNSLDCITLDGDQVAKKGGMTGGFYDSRRSRLKFVKVIRDNKAEIEKKTAHLENVGKKLKDIDKKITDLITKHQQMDAERDHAKSELEQFKADIASATKQKGSLEKALAKKEKSLANIRNQIEQIQSGIAMKNDEMGTELIDQLTLEERDLLSRLNPEITRLKEKFLSCKNSRIEIETRKEELENNLSTNLMRRQKELEAIISSADSKTLPVEVEAKEQELKESKRTLDEATTVLKANVDAINAHTRQMEQLKKQRDDLKALEANLEQTVQDGAKDLEQLMSSRSTYLVKQDECMKKIRDLGSLPADAFETYKRKNKKQLQKLLYDCNEQLKQFSHVNQKALDQYVNFTEQREQLQRRRAELDAGDEKIRELISVLDQRKDESIERTFKGVARHFREVFSELVQGGHGYLVMMKKKDGDAGDDDMDEDAPR
;
A
#
# COMPACT_ATOMS: atom_id res chain seq x y z
N VAL A 1 -27.32 -80.03 103.61
CA VAL A 1 -28.66 -79.69 104.16
C VAL A 1 -29.79 -80.10 103.21
N PHE A 2 -29.74 -79.77 101.91
CA PHE A 2 -30.88 -79.98 100.97
C PHE A 2 -30.94 -81.33 100.22
N GLY A 3 -30.14 -82.34 100.60
CA GLY A 3 -29.94 -83.55 99.78
C GLY A 3 -30.97 -84.68 99.96
N ARG A 4 -32.00 -84.51 100.80
CA ARG A 4 -33.00 -85.56 101.13
C ARG A 4 -34.45 -85.19 100.84
N THR A 5 -34.66 -84.10 100.11
CA THR A 5 -36.00 -83.63 99.71
C THR A 5 -36.10 -83.63 98.20
N VAL A 6 -37.14 -84.27 97.66
CA VAL A 6 -37.37 -84.36 96.22
C VAL A 6 -38.48 -83.38 95.83
N ILE A 7 -38.28 -82.65 94.74
CA ILE A 7 -39.31 -81.77 94.20
C ILE A 7 -40.20 -82.59 93.27
N CYS A 8 -41.48 -82.68 93.58
CA CYS A 8 -42.47 -83.39 92.79
C CYS A 8 -43.40 -82.40 92.09
N ARG A 9 -44.00 -82.83 90.97
CA ARG A 9 -44.85 -81.97 90.15
C ARG A 9 -46.21 -81.71 90.79
N ASP A 10 -46.78 -82.72 91.46
CA ASP A 10 -48.14 -82.71 91.99
C ASP A 10 -48.23 -83.56 93.28
N LEU A 11 -49.23 -83.27 94.13
CA LEU A 11 -49.35 -83.81 95.49
C LEU A 11 -49.54 -85.34 95.52
N GLU A 12 -50.28 -85.89 94.57
CA GLU A 12 -50.47 -87.34 94.45
C GLU A 12 -49.15 -88.04 94.16
N THR A 13 -48.37 -87.47 93.23
CA THR A 13 -47.03 -87.96 92.89
C THR A 13 -46.09 -87.84 94.09
N ALA A 14 -46.14 -86.71 94.82
CA ALA A 14 -45.37 -86.51 96.05
C ALA A 14 -45.71 -87.56 97.12
N THR A 15 -47.00 -87.90 97.29
CA THR A 15 -47.45 -88.89 98.27
C THR A 15 -47.04 -90.31 97.91
N ARG A 16 -47.13 -90.66 96.62
CA ARG A 16 -46.68 -91.96 96.11
C ARG A 16 -45.18 -92.15 96.33
N VAL A 17 -44.38 -91.15 95.96
CA VAL A 17 -42.92 -91.19 96.09
C VAL A 17 -42.48 -91.18 97.56
N ALA A 18 -43.15 -90.40 98.42
CA ALA A 18 -42.85 -90.37 99.84
C ALA A 18 -43.10 -91.73 100.51
N ARG A 19 -44.18 -92.44 100.14
CA ARG A 19 -44.46 -93.80 100.65
C ARG A 19 -43.52 -94.86 100.10
N SER A 20 -43.25 -94.85 98.80
CA SER A 20 -42.46 -95.91 98.16
C SER A 20 -40.99 -95.82 98.52
N ASN A 21 -40.44 -94.60 98.57
CA ASN A 21 -38.98 -94.40 98.65
C ASN A 21 -38.53 -93.78 99.98
N SER A 22 -39.46 -93.53 100.92
CA SER A 22 -39.17 -92.96 102.25
C SER A 22 -38.39 -91.63 102.21
N LEU A 23 -38.66 -90.79 101.22
CA LEU A 23 -38.06 -89.46 101.05
C LEU A 23 -39.11 -88.36 101.29
N ASP A 24 -38.67 -87.21 101.81
CA ASP A 24 -39.55 -86.06 101.97
C ASP A 24 -39.75 -85.40 100.59
N CYS A 25 -40.99 -85.11 100.24
CA CYS A 25 -41.34 -84.57 98.92
C CYS A 25 -42.00 -83.19 99.07
N ILE A 26 -41.72 -82.27 98.16
CA ILE A 26 -42.31 -80.93 98.12
C ILE A 26 -42.78 -80.59 96.71
N THR A 27 -43.93 -79.95 96.56
CA THR A 27 -44.38 -79.42 95.26
C THR A 27 -43.88 -78.00 95.03
N LEU A 28 -43.89 -77.53 93.77
CA LEU A 28 -43.53 -76.14 93.45
C LEU A 28 -44.46 -75.12 94.13
N ASP A 29 -45.70 -75.53 94.41
CA ASP A 29 -46.72 -74.71 95.08
C ASP A 29 -46.57 -74.68 96.61
N GLY A 30 -45.67 -75.50 97.16
CA GLY A 30 -45.26 -75.45 98.57
C GLY A 30 -45.88 -76.54 99.46
N ASP A 31 -46.67 -77.46 98.91
CA ASP A 31 -47.20 -78.59 99.67
C ASP A 31 -46.10 -79.61 99.95
N GLN A 32 -45.96 -79.99 101.22
CA GLN A 32 -44.94 -80.92 101.69
C GLN A 32 -45.56 -82.22 102.16
N VAL A 33 -45.01 -83.33 101.69
CA VAL A 33 -45.34 -84.68 102.17
C VAL A 33 -44.10 -85.30 102.79
N ALA A 34 -44.14 -85.46 104.11
CA ALA A 34 -43.08 -86.12 104.84
C ALA A 34 -43.10 -87.63 104.59
N LYS A 35 -41.94 -88.27 104.64
CA LYS A 35 -41.78 -89.73 104.48
C LYS A 35 -42.63 -90.58 105.44
N LYS A 36 -43.06 -90.02 106.58
CA LYS A 36 -43.94 -90.66 107.57
C LYS A 36 -45.43 -90.41 107.32
N GLY A 37 -45.79 -89.80 106.19
CA GLY A 37 -47.18 -89.57 105.76
C GLY A 37 -47.82 -88.28 106.27
N GLY A 38 -47.10 -87.42 106.99
CA GLY A 38 -47.59 -86.10 107.38
C GLY A 38 -47.61 -85.15 106.17
N MET A 39 -48.77 -84.55 105.89
CA MET A 39 -48.94 -83.59 104.80
C MET A 39 -49.11 -82.19 105.41
N THR A 40 -48.35 -81.22 104.89
CA THR A 40 -48.40 -79.83 105.36
C THR A 40 -48.48 -78.93 104.15
N GLY A 41 -49.60 -78.21 104.01
CA GLY A 41 -49.87 -77.29 102.91
C GLY A 41 -50.31 -75.92 103.43
N GLY A 42 -50.12 -74.89 102.60
CA GLY A 42 -50.49 -73.50 102.93
C GLY A 42 -49.94 -72.50 101.90
N PHE A 43 -50.46 -71.27 101.91
CA PHE A 43 -50.02 -70.21 101.00
C PHE A 43 -48.61 -69.70 101.37
N TYR A 44 -47.65 -69.89 100.47
CA TYR A 44 -46.30 -69.35 100.61
C TYR A 44 -46.15 -68.00 99.90
N ASP A 45 -45.98 -66.92 100.66
CA ASP A 45 -45.75 -65.57 100.09
C ASP A 45 -44.32 -65.44 99.54
N SER A 46 -44.20 -65.52 98.22
CA SER A 46 -42.94 -65.39 97.47
C SER A 46 -42.27 -64.01 97.58
N ARG A 47 -42.96 -63.00 98.14
CA ARG A 47 -42.43 -61.65 98.42
C ARG A 47 -41.52 -61.61 99.65
N ARG A 48 -41.66 -62.54 100.60
CA ARG A 48 -40.84 -62.61 101.83
C ARG A 48 -39.53 -63.39 101.70
N SER A 49 -39.06 -63.65 100.47
CA SER A 49 -37.81 -64.40 100.25
C SER A 49 -36.58 -63.59 100.64
N ARG A 50 -35.97 -63.94 101.78
CA ARG A 50 -34.71 -63.34 102.27
C ARG A 50 -33.57 -63.44 101.25
N LEU A 51 -33.55 -64.51 100.45
CA LEU A 51 -32.55 -64.73 99.41
C LEU A 51 -32.67 -63.73 98.25
N LYS A 52 -33.89 -63.33 97.86
CA LYS A 52 -34.09 -62.27 96.85
C LYS A 52 -33.55 -60.92 97.33
N PHE A 53 -33.83 -60.55 98.58
CA PHE A 53 -33.30 -59.32 99.17
C PHE A 53 -31.77 -59.33 99.27
N VAL A 54 -31.16 -60.46 99.65
CA VAL A 54 -29.70 -60.59 99.68
C VAL A 54 -29.09 -60.46 98.28
N LYS A 55 -29.75 -61.00 97.25
CA LYS A 55 -29.32 -60.81 95.85
C LYS A 55 -29.38 -59.33 95.45
N VAL A 56 -30.50 -58.65 95.71
CA VAL A 56 -30.66 -57.21 95.41
C VAL A 56 -29.62 -56.36 96.15
N ILE A 57 -29.34 -56.66 97.43
CA ILE A 57 -28.30 -55.96 98.20
C ILE A 57 -26.92 -56.19 97.58
N ARG A 58 -26.62 -57.42 97.14
CA ARG A 58 -25.33 -57.74 96.49
C ARG A 58 -25.19 -56.98 95.17
N ASP A 59 -26.22 -57.01 94.33
CA ASP A 59 -26.22 -56.34 93.03
C ASP A 59 -26.08 -54.81 93.20
N ASN A 60 -26.81 -54.22 94.15
CA ASN A 60 -26.69 -52.79 94.47
C ASN A 60 -25.32 -52.42 95.06
N LYS A 61 -24.71 -53.28 95.88
CA LYS A 61 -23.34 -53.05 96.38
C LYS A 61 -22.33 -53.03 95.24
N ALA A 62 -22.43 -53.99 94.31
CA ALA A 62 -21.56 -54.02 93.14
C ALA A 62 -21.75 -52.78 92.24
N GLU A 63 -22.99 -52.30 92.08
CA GLU A 63 -23.26 -51.07 91.34
C GLU A 63 -22.75 -49.81 92.04
N ILE A 64 -22.82 -49.76 93.39
CA ILE A 64 -22.22 -48.67 94.16
C ILE A 64 -20.71 -48.67 93.97
N GLU A 65 -20.03 -49.81 94.10
CA GLU A 65 -18.58 -49.92 93.90
C GLU A 65 -18.14 -49.50 92.49
N LYS A 66 -18.89 -49.87 91.45
CA LYS A 66 -18.62 -49.40 90.08
C LYS A 66 -18.77 -47.89 89.95
N LYS A 67 -19.83 -47.31 90.52
CA LYS A 67 -20.08 -45.86 90.45
C LYS A 67 -19.08 -45.06 91.27
N THR A 68 -18.65 -45.54 92.44
CA THR A 68 -17.60 -44.90 93.24
C THR A 68 -16.27 -44.94 92.51
N ALA A 69 -15.88 -46.08 91.93
CA ALA A 69 -14.68 -46.17 91.11
C ALA A 69 -14.72 -45.24 89.89
N HIS A 70 -15.90 -45.09 89.25
CA HIS A 70 -16.08 -44.15 88.14
C HIS A 70 -15.94 -42.69 88.61
N LEU A 71 -16.55 -42.32 89.74
CA LEU A 71 -16.43 -40.98 90.33
C LEU A 71 -14.98 -40.64 90.67
N GLU A 72 -14.23 -41.57 91.26
CA GLU A 72 -12.80 -41.36 91.54
C GLU A 72 -11.98 -41.15 90.26
N ASN A 73 -12.27 -41.91 89.20
CA ASN A 73 -11.58 -41.77 87.92
C ASN A 73 -11.90 -40.41 87.26
N VAL A 74 -13.17 -39.99 87.28
CA VAL A 74 -13.58 -38.66 86.81
C VAL A 74 -12.91 -37.56 87.64
N GLY A 75 -12.87 -37.71 88.96
CA GLY A 75 -12.19 -36.78 89.86
C GLY A 75 -10.69 -36.64 89.59
N LYS A 76 -10.00 -37.75 89.26
CA LYS A 76 -8.60 -37.73 88.83
C LYS A 76 -8.43 -36.99 87.50
N LYS A 77 -9.26 -37.29 86.49
CA LYS A 77 -9.22 -36.61 85.19
C LYS A 77 -9.49 -35.11 85.32
N LEU A 78 -10.42 -34.71 86.19
CA LEU A 78 -10.74 -33.31 86.44
C LEU A 78 -9.53 -32.57 87.03
N LYS A 79 -8.86 -33.16 88.03
CA LYS A 79 -7.61 -32.61 88.58
C LYS A 79 -6.49 -32.51 87.54
N ASP A 80 -6.37 -33.49 86.64
CA ASP A 80 -5.36 -33.44 85.57
C ASP A 80 -5.67 -32.34 84.54
N ILE A 81 -6.95 -32.10 84.25
CA ILE A 81 -7.39 -30.99 83.40
C ILE A 81 -7.12 -29.65 84.09
N ASP A 82 -7.44 -29.49 85.37
CA ASP A 82 -7.17 -28.25 86.12
C ASP A 82 -5.68 -27.90 86.16
N LYS A 83 -4.82 -28.92 86.33
CA LYS A 83 -3.37 -28.74 86.21
C LYS A 83 -2.97 -28.23 84.82
N LYS A 84 -3.48 -28.85 83.75
CA LYS A 84 -3.23 -28.41 82.37
C LYS A 84 -3.72 -26.99 82.11
N ILE A 85 -4.88 -26.62 82.66
CA ILE A 85 -5.42 -25.25 82.57
C ILE A 85 -4.47 -24.27 83.25
N THR A 86 -3.98 -24.61 84.44
CA THR A 86 -3.03 -23.76 85.20
C THR A 86 -1.70 -23.60 84.45
N ASP A 87 -1.20 -24.69 83.85
CA ASP A 87 0.01 -24.66 83.02
C ASP A 87 -0.18 -23.81 81.75
N LEU A 88 -1.37 -23.84 81.14
CA LEU A 88 -1.69 -23.01 79.99
C LEU A 88 -1.84 -21.54 80.37
N ILE A 89 -2.44 -21.23 81.52
CA ILE A 89 -2.58 -19.85 82.03
C ILE A 89 -1.19 -19.25 82.29
N THR A 90 -0.30 -20.00 82.95
CA THR A 90 1.07 -19.52 83.22
C THR A 90 1.86 -19.30 81.94
N LYS A 91 1.76 -20.21 80.95
CA LYS A 91 2.35 -19.99 79.62
C LYS A 91 1.77 -18.77 78.91
N HIS A 92 0.45 -18.56 79.00
CA HIS A 92 -0.20 -17.40 78.40
C HIS A 92 0.29 -16.09 79.01
N GLN A 93 0.42 -16.03 80.34
CA GLN A 93 0.99 -14.87 81.04
C GLN A 93 2.45 -14.60 80.66
N GLN A 94 3.26 -15.65 80.47
CA GLN A 94 4.64 -15.50 79.97
C GLN A 94 4.67 -14.94 78.55
N MET A 95 3.86 -15.48 77.64
CA MET A 95 3.76 -14.98 76.27
C MET A 95 3.25 -13.54 76.19
N ASP A 96 2.28 -13.16 77.04
CA ASP A 96 1.80 -11.77 77.12
C ASP A 96 2.89 -10.82 77.61
N ALA A 97 3.68 -11.22 78.61
CA ALA A 97 4.81 -10.42 79.10
C ALA A 97 5.91 -10.26 78.04
N GLU A 98 6.23 -11.34 77.31
CA GLU A 98 7.18 -11.29 76.18
C GLU A 98 6.67 -10.38 75.05
N ARG A 99 5.38 -10.46 74.71
CA ARG A 99 4.75 -9.58 73.72
C ARG A 99 4.84 -8.12 74.14
N ASP A 100 4.52 -7.81 75.40
CA ASP A 100 4.52 -6.43 75.90
C ASP A 100 5.95 -5.87 75.96
N HIS A 101 6.94 -6.70 76.31
CA HIS A 101 8.34 -6.33 76.23
C HIS A 101 8.79 -6.03 74.80
N ALA A 102 8.52 -6.93 73.85
CA ALA A 102 8.85 -6.74 72.44
C ALA A 102 8.14 -5.50 71.85
N LYS A 103 6.90 -5.22 72.27
CA LYS A 103 6.16 -4.02 71.86
C LYS A 103 6.83 -2.74 72.38
N SER A 104 7.32 -2.75 73.63
CA SER A 104 8.06 -1.63 74.20
C SER A 104 9.39 -1.39 73.46
N GLU A 105 10.14 -2.45 73.14
CA GLU A 105 11.37 -2.33 72.35
C GLU A 105 11.09 -1.77 70.94
N LEU A 106 10.01 -2.22 70.30
CA LEU A 106 9.61 -1.76 68.98
C LEU A 106 9.27 -0.26 68.99
N GLU A 107 8.53 0.22 70.00
CA GLU A 107 8.23 1.66 70.16
C GLU A 107 9.50 2.48 70.44
N GLN A 108 10.44 1.94 71.23
CA GLN A 108 11.75 2.57 71.43
C GLN A 108 12.54 2.67 70.13
N PHE A 109 12.64 1.58 69.36
CA PHE A 109 13.32 1.59 68.06
C PHE A 109 12.66 2.52 67.05
N LYS A 110 11.32 2.63 67.03
CA LYS A 110 10.61 3.62 66.21
C LYS A 110 11.01 5.05 66.57
N ALA A 111 11.07 5.36 67.87
CA ALA A 111 11.50 6.68 68.34
C ALA A 111 12.95 6.98 67.94
N ASP A 112 13.85 6.00 68.07
CA ASP A 112 15.25 6.11 67.67
C ASP A 112 15.40 6.31 66.15
N ILE A 113 14.67 5.53 65.33
CA ILE A 113 14.63 5.69 63.87
C ILE A 113 14.11 7.08 63.49
N ALA A 114 13.04 7.56 64.14
CA ALA A 114 12.50 8.89 63.87
C ALA A 114 13.51 10.00 64.20
N SER A 115 14.21 9.87 65.33
CA SER A 115 15.27 10.80 65.75
C SER A 115 16.45 10.78 64.78
N ALA A 116 16.95 9.60 64.42
CA ALA A 116 18.05 9.42 63.47
C ALA A 116 17.68 9.96 62.08
N THR A 117 16.44 9.74 61.61
CA THR A 117 15.96 10.26 60.33
C THR A 117 15.90 11.78 60.33
N LYS A 118 15.45 12.39 61.45
CA LYS A 118 15.46 13.86 61.62
C LYS A 118 16.89 14.42 61.61
N GLN A 119 17.83 13.76 62.29
CA GLN A 119 19.24 14.14 62.27
C GLN A 119 19.83 14.02 60.86
N LYS A 120 19.59 12.90 60.16
CA LYS A 120 20.01 12.69 58.77
C LYS A 120 19.52 13.81 57.86
N GLY A 121 18.22 14.14 57.89
CA GLY A 121 17.67 15.23 57.08
C GLY A 121 18.26 16.60 57.42
N SER A 122 18.66 16.84 58.67
CA SER A 122 19.36 18.08 59.06
C SER A 122 20.80 18.12 58.52
N LEU A 123 21.51 16.99 58.53
CA LEU A 123 22.85 16.85 57.99
C LEU A 123 22.87 16.95 56.47
N GLU A 124 21.90 16.35 55.78
CA GLU A 124 21.74 16.48 54.32
C GLU A 124 21.50 17.94 53.91
N LYS A 125 20.66 18.67 54.65
CA LYS A 125 20.46 20.11 54.42
C LYS A 125 21.74 20.92 54.68
N ALA A 126 22.51 20.57 55.70
CA ALA A 126 23.79 21.21 55.98
C ALA A 126 24.84 20.91 54.89
N LEU A 127 24.90 19.65 54.41
CA LEU A 127 25.75 19.21 53.32
C LEU A 127 25.42 19.95 52.03
N ALA A 128 24.15 20.01 51.63
CA ALA A 128 23.70 20.73 50.45
C ALA A 128 24.06 22.23 50.49
N LYS A 129 23.96 22.87 51.67
CA LYS A 129 24.42 24.26 51.85
C LYS A 129 25.94 24.39 51.67
N LYS A 130 26.71 23.45 52.21
CA LYS A 130 28.17 23.43 52.07
C LYS A 130 28.60 23.17 50.63
N GLU A 131 27.94 22.26 49.92
CA GLU A 131 28.17 21.98 48.49
C GLU A 131 27.89 23.21 47.62
N LYS A 132 26.76 23.91 47.84
CA LYS A 132 26.46 25.18 47.16
C LYS A 132 27.52 26.25 47.42
N SER A 133 27.96 26.37 48.68
CA SER A 133 29.05 27.29 49.04
C SER A 133 30.35 26.92 48.34
N LEU A 134 30.66 25.63 48.25
CA LEU A 134 31.88 25.12 47.63
C LEU A 134 31.84 25.35 46.11
N ALA A 135 30.71 25.11 45.46
CA ALA A 135 30.50 25.42 44.04
C ALA A 135 30.68 26.92 43.77
N ASN A 136 30.11 27.80 44.61
CA ASN A 136 30.30 29.24 44.47
C ASN A 136 31.77 29.66 44.61
N ILE A 137 32.49 29.10 45.60
CA ILE A 137 33.92 29.38 45.78
C ILE A 137 34.73 28.87 44.58
N ARG A 138 34.43 27.67 44.06
CA ARG A 138 35.08 27.14 42.85
C ARG A 138 34.84 28.05 41.64
N ASN A 139 33.61 28.50 41.43
CA ASN A 139 33.28 29.43 40.34
C ASN A 139 34.02 30.77 40.50
N GLN A 140 34.15 31.28 41.73
CA GLN A 140 34.94 32.49 42.00
C GLN A 140 36.43 32.26 41.71
N ILE A 141 36.99 31.13 42.11
CA ILE A 141 38.38 30.76 41.80
C ILE A 141 38.58 30.69 40.29
N GLU A 142 37.68 30.04 39.54
CA GLU A 142 37.76 29.90 38.09
C GLU A 142 37.60 31.26 37.38
N GLN A 143 36.71 32.14 37.86
CA GLN A 143 36.60 33.51 37.37
C GLN A 143 37.88 34.33 37.62
N ILE A 144 38.48 34.18 38.80
CA ILE A 144 39.73 34.87 39.13
C ILE A 144 40.89 34.31 38.29
N GLN A 145 40.98 32.99 38.13
CA GLN A 145 42.00 32.33 37.33
C GLN A 145 41.88 32.70 35.84
N SER A 146 40.67 32.69 35.28
CA SER A 146 40.44 33.14 33.91
C SER A 146 40.71 34.64 33.76
N GLY A 147 40.35 35.47 34.75
CA GLY A 147 40.73 36.89 34.78
C GLY A 147 42.25 37.13 34.85
N ILE A 148 42.98 36.30 35.60
CA ILE A 148 44.45 36.35 35.67
C ILE A 148 45.05 35.90 34.33
N ALA A 149 44.54 34.81 33.74
CA ALA A 149 44.98 34.33 32.44
C ALA A 149 44.76 35.39 31.35
N MET A 150 43.56 35.97 31.26
CA MET A 150 43.27 37.06 30.31
C MET A 150 44.20 38.26 30.52
N LYS A 151 44.43 38.71 31.75
CA LYS A 151 45.36 39.82 32.03
C LYS A 151 46.81 39.49 31.71
N ASN A 152 47.24 38.25 31.93
CA ASN A 152 48.59 37.79 31.56
C ASN A 152 48.74 37.71 30.03
N ASP A 153 47.72 37.24 29.32
CA ASP A 153 47.68 37.22 27.85
C ASP A 153 47.68 38.65 27.30
N GLU A 154 46.88 39.56 27.88
CA GLU A 154 46.86 41.01 27.54
C GLU A 154 48.23 41.68 27.79
N MET A 155 48.95 41.30 28.84
CA MET A 155 50.31 41.77 29.11
C MET A 155 51.34 41.28 28.08
N GLY A 156 51.06 40.17 27.38
CA GLY A 156 51.94 39.58 26.37
C GLY A 156 51.68 40.08 24.94
N THR A 157 50.58 40.80 24.70
CA THR A 157 50.19 41.32 23.39
C THR A 157 50.51 42.80 23.24
N GLU A 158 51.09 43.20 22.10
CA GLU A 158 51.19 44.62 21.75
C GLU A 158 49.79 45.20 21.53
N LEU A 159 49.53 46.40 22.09
CA LEU A 159 48.24 47.10 21.93
C LEU A 159 48.11 47.59 20.48
N ILE A 160 47.60 46.73 19.60
CA ILE A 160 47.30 47.06 18.21
C ILE A 160 45.80 47.37 18.10
N ASP A 161 45.48 48.58 17.64
CA ASP A 161 44.12 49.13 17.61
C ASP A 161 43.23 48.52 16.48
N GLN A 162 43.78 47.60 15.68
CA GLN A 162 43.11 47.03 14.51
C GLN A 162 43.34 45.52 14.41
N LEU A 163 42.22 44.80 14.37
CA LEU A 163 42.13 43.36 14.17
C LEU A 163 42.88 42.95 12.88
N THR A 164 43.81 42.00 12.99
CA THR A 164 44.51 41.46 11.83
C THR A 164 43.54 40.70 10.90
N LEU A 165 43.88 40.59 9.61
CA LEU A 165 43.03 39.91 8.62
C LEU A 165 42.74 38.45 9.00
N GLU A 166 43.71 37.77 9.63
CA GLU A 166 43.57 36.39 10.12
C GLU A 166 42.57 36.30 11.29
N GLU A 167 42.65 37.22 12.24
CA GLU A 167 41.70 37.30 13.36
C GLU A 167 40.29 37.59 12.89
N ARG A 168 40.11 38.42 11.84
CA ARG A 168 38.79 38.74 11.28
C ARG A 168 38.14 37.53 10.59
N ASP A 169 38.95 36.73 9.91
CA ASP A 169 38.50 35.50 9.26
C ASP A 169 38.17 34.42 10.31
N LEU A 170 38.98 34.32 11.36
CA LEU A 170 38.75 33.46 12.53
C LEU A 170 37.45 33.84 13.26
N LEU A 171 37.22 35.14 13.50
CA LEU A 171 35.99 35.66 14.13
C LEU A 171 34.75 35.35 13.29
N SER A 172 34.85 35.40 11.96
CA SER A 172 33.75 35.04 11.06
C SER A 172 33.38 33.56 11.14
N ARG A 173 34.34 32.66 11.39
CA ARG A 173 34.14 31.21 11.54
C ARG A 173 33.69 30.83 12.95
N LEU A 174 34.26 31.46 13.98
CA LEU A 174 33.91 31.18 15.38
C LEU A 174 32.55 31.73 15.77
N ASN A 175 32.09 32.87 15.25
CA ASN A 175 30.76 33.42 15.56
C ASN A 175 29.59 32.44 15.28
N PRO A 176 29.51 31.79 14.10
CA PRO A 176 28.47 30.79 13.84
C PRO A 176 28.68 29.52 14.68
N GLU A 177 29.92 29.12 14.97
CA GLU A 177 30.17 27.98 15.86
C GLU A 177 29.76 28.27 17.31
N ILE A 178 30.03 29.46 17.82
CA ILE A 178 29.58 29.97 19.11
C ILE A 178 28.05 30.02 19.16
N THR A 179 27.40 30.48 18.09
CA THR A 179 25.93 30.48 17.99
C THR A 179 25.38 29.06 18.05
N ARG A 180 25.95 28.12 17.28
CA ARG A 180 25.57 26.69 17.32
C ARG A 180 25.79 26.05 18.69
N LEU A 181 26.91 26.35 19.35
CA LEU A 181 27.19 25.86 20.70
C LEU A 181 26.26 26.49 21.75
N LYS A 182 25.89 27.77 21.60
CA LYS A 182 24.88 28.42 22.45
C LYS A 182 23.50 27.80 22.27
N GLU A 183 23.09 27.47 21.04
CA GLU A 183 21.83 26.75 20.78
C GLU A 183 21.83 25.35 21.40
N LYS A 184 22.93 24.59 21.25
CA LYS A 184 23.09 23.29 21.93
C LYS A 184 23.04 23.42 23.44
N PHE A 185 23.70 24.43 24.01
CA PHE A 185 23.67 24.70 25.44
C PHE A 185 22.26 25.05 25.93
N LEU A 186 21.53 25.91 25.20
CA LEU A 186 20.14 26.25 25.49
C LEU A 186 19.23 25.01 25.42
N SER A 187 19.40 24.16 24.42
CA SER A 187 18.68 22.89 24.31
C SER A 187 18.96 21.97 25.51
N CYS A 188 20.24 21.72 25.84
CA CYS A 188 20.59 20.90 27.00
C CYS A 188 20.10 21.51 28.33
N LYS A 189 20.14 22.84 28.48
CA LYS A 189 19.62 23.55 29.65
C LYS A 189 18.11 23.37 29.76
N ASN A 190 17.37 23.50 28.66
CA ASN A 190 15.92 23.29 28.64
C ASN A 190 15.56 21.84 28.98
N SER A 191 16.25 20.85 28.38
CA SER A 191 16.06 19.44 28.73
C SER A 191 16.39 19.16 30.20
N ARG A 192 17.41 19.81 30.77
CA ARG A 192 17.70 19.69 32.21
C ARG A 192 16.57 20.25 33.07
N ILE A 193 16.02 21.41 32.71
CA ILE A 193 14.89 22.03 33.42
C ILE A 193 13.66 21.13 33.35
N GLU A 194 13.34 20.56 32.18
CA GLU A 194 12.22 19.61 32.02
C GLU A 194 12.40 18.35 32.86
N ILE A 195 13.62 17.81 32.95
CA ILE A 195 13.91 16.65 33.79
C ILE A 195 13.83 17.02 35.28
N GLU A 196 14.32 18.20 35.67
CA GLU A 196 14.22 18.71 37.05
C GLU A 196 12.76 18.92 37.46
N THR A 197 11.93 19.55 36.63
CA THR A 197 10.50 19.74 36.92
C THR A 197 9.79 18.39 37.02
N ARG A 198 10.11 17.44 36.13
CA ARG A 198 9.53 16.09 36.19
C ARG A 198 9.96 15.34 37.45
N LYS A 199 11.20 15.51 37.89
CA LYS A 199 11.69 14.97 39.15
C LYS A 199 10.94 15.59 40.34
N GLU A 200 10.78 16.91 40.39
CA GLU A 200 10.02 17.59 41.44
C GLU A 200 8.55 17.16 41.48
N GLU A 201 7.90 16.99 40.33
CA GLU A 201 6.54 16.43 40.24
C GLU A 201 6.47 15.02 40.84
N LEU A 202 7.43 14.15 40.52
CA LEU A 202 7.48 12.79 41.05
C LEU A 202 7.79 12.76 42.55
N GLU A 203 8.70 13.61 43.03
CA GLU A 203 9.01 13.76 44.46
C GLU A 203 7.80 14.32 45.24
N ASN A 204 7.07 15.27 44.66
CA ASN A 204 5.82 15.76 45.22
C ASN A 204 4.77 14.66 45.27
N ASN A 205 4.57 13.89 44.19
CA ASN A 205 3.63 12.76 44.19
C ASN A 205 4.01 11.68 45.22
N LEU A 206 5.30 11.37 45.35
CA LEU A 206 5.79 10.40 46.32
C LEU A 206 5.57 10.88 47.77
N SER A 207 5.91 12.13 48.05
CA SER A 207 5.83 12.69 49.41
C SER A 207 4.40 13.02 49.84
N THR A 208 3.56 13.56 48.95
CA THR A 208 2.21 14.01 49.30
C THR A 208 1.13 12.94 49.16
N ASN A 209 1.21 12.07 48.14
CA ASN A 209 0.22 11.01 47.93
C ASN A 209 0.67 9.69 48.55
N LEU A 210 1.80 9.14 48.11
CA LEU A 210 2.19 7.77 48.47
C LEU A 210 2.62 7.63 49.93
N MET A 211 3.49 8.52 50.44
CA MET A 211 3.88 8.48 51.86
C MET A 211 2.74 8.82 52.81
N ARG A 212 1.82 9.71 52.40
CA ARG A 212 0.62 9.99 53.19
C ARG A 212 -0.29 8.77 53.25
N ARG A 213 -0.52 8.12 52.10
CA ARG A 213 -1.33 6.90 52.03
C ARG A 213 -0.72 5.75 52.83
N GLN A 214 0.61 5.61 52.81
CA GLN A 214 1.31 4.65 53.65
C GLN A 214 1.07 4.93 55.14
N LYS A 215 1.23 6.18 55.59
CA LYS A 215 0.97 6.56 56.99
C LYS A 215 -0.48 6.36 57.39
N GLU A 216 -1.44 6.63 56.50
CA GLU A 216 -2.86 6.35 56.73
C GLU A 216 -3.10 4.85 56.93
N LEU A 217 -2.51 4.00 56.08
CA LEU A 217 -2.64 2.55 56.19
C LEU A 217 -1.94 2.00 57.45
N GLU A 218 -0.75 2.50 57.80
CA GLU A 218 -0.05 2.15 59.04
C GLU A 218 -0.83 2.58 60.29
N ALA A 219 -1.51 3.73 60.26
CA ALA A 219 -2.37 4.18 61.34
C ALA A 219 -3.60 3.27 61.49
N ILE A 220 -4.23 2.85 60.39
CA ILE A 220 -5.35 1.90 60.39
C ILE A 220 -4.93 0.54 61.00
N ILE A 221 -3.76 0.04 60.60
CA ILE A 221 -3.19 -1.21 61.14
C ILE A 221 -2.88 -1.07 62.64
N SER A 222 -2.39 0.09 63.06
CA SER A 222 -2.03 0.36 64.46
C SER A 222 -3.24 0.63 65.36
N SER A 223 -4.34 1.15 64.79
CA SER A 223 -5.61 1.42 65.51
C SER A 223 -6.53 0.20 65.59
N ALA A 224 -6.19 -0.91 64.92
CA ALA A 224 -6.92 -2.17 65.05
C ALA A 224 -6.66 -2.76 66.45
N ASP A 225 -7.51 -2.34 67.37
CA ASP A 225 -7.48 -2.72 68.78
C ASP A 225 -7.75 -4.23 68.93
N SER A 226 -7.02 -4.86 69.85
CA SER A 226 -6.73 -6.31 69.84
C SER A 226 -7.91 -7.23 70.25
N LYS A 227 -9.16 -6.76 70.18
CA LYS A 227 -10.35 -7.51 70.66
C LYS A 227 -11.43 -7.80 69.60
N THR A 228 -11.41 -7.18 68.42
CA THR A 228 -12.31 -7.52 67.28
C THR A 228 -11.66 -8.43 66.22
N LEU A 229 -10.37 -8.72 66.39
CA LEU A 229 -9.51 -9.46 65.46
C LEU A 229 -10.12 -10.75 64.86
N PRO A 230 -10.80 -11.65 65.59
CA PRO A 230 -11.24 -12.91 64.98
C PRO A 230 -12.37 -12.70 63.95
N VAL A 231 -13.33 -11.83 64.25
CA VAL A 231 -14.54 -11.63 63.42
C VAL A 231 -14.23 -10.69 62.25
N GLU A 232 -13.40 -9.67 62.45
CA GLU A 232 -12.95 -8.79 61.36
C GLU A 232 -11.92 -9.47 60.45
N VAL A 233 -11.04 -10.34 60.98
CA VAL A 233 -10.13 -11.14 60.14
C VAL A 233 -10.92 -12.16 59.31
N GLU A 234 -11.93 -12.83 59.88
CA GLU A 234 -12.75 -13.79 59.12
C GLU A 234 -13.62 -13.09 58.05
N ALA A 235 -14.16 -11.91 58.34
CA ALA A 235 -14.86 -11.06 57.36
C ALA A 235 -13.91 -10.55 56.26
N LYS A 236 -12.70 -10.11 56.63
CA LYS A 236 -11.67 -9.66 55.67
C LYS A 236 -11.08 -10.82 54.87
N GLU A 237 -11.00 -12.03 55.42
CA GLU A 237 -10.61 -13.24 54.71
C GLU A 237 -11.68 -13.67 53.70
N GLN A 238 -12.97 -13.55 54.05
CA GLN A 238 -14.06 -13.77 53.10
C GLN A 238 -14.08 -12.72 51.98
N GLU A 239 -13.96 -11.43 52.30
CA GLU A 239 -13.83 -10.36 51.31
C GLU A 239 -12.59 -10.58 50.42
N LEU A 240 -11.46 -11.01 51.00
CA LEU A 240 -10.25 -11.32 50.23
C LEU A 240 -10.46 -12.54 49.33
N LYS A 241 -11.24 -13.54 49.75
CA LYS A 241 -11.58 -14.72 48.93
C LYS A 241 -12.48 -14.33 47.76
N GLU A 242 -13.51 -13.53 48.00
CA GLU A 242 -14.38 -13.01 46.94
C GLU A 242 -13.62 -12.08 46.00
N SER A 243 -12.77 -11.20 46.54
CA SER A 243 -11.92 -10.32 45.73
C SER A 243 -10.90 -11.11 44.91
N LYS A 244 -10.32 -12.18 45.44
CA LYS A 244 -9.46 -13.10 44.67
C LYS A 244 -10.24 -13.83 43.58
N ARG A 245 -11.46 -14.29 43.87
CA ARG A 245 -12.29 -15.02 42.91
C ARG A 245 -12.73 -14.12 41.76
N THR A 246 -13.16 -12.90 42.07
CA THR A 246 -13.46 -11.86 41.07
C THR A 246 -12.21 -11.41 40.30
N LEU A 247 -11.05 -11.35 40.95
CA LEU A 247 -9.78 -11.09 40.27
C LEU A 247 -9.41 -12.23 39.31
N ASP A 248 -9.59 -13.49 39.71
CA ASP A 248 -9.35 -14.66 38.87
C ASP A 248 -10.31 -14.67 37.67
N GLU A 249 -11.60 -14.42 37.90
CA GLU A 249 -12.60 -14.27 36.83
C GLU A 249 -12.23 -13.13 35.88
N ALA A 250 -11.90 -11.95 36.41
CA ALA A 250 -11.44 -10.82 35.60
C ALA A 250 -10.14 -11.14 34.84
N THR A 251 -9.23 -11.92 35.42
CA THR A 251 -7.98 -12.35 34.78
C THR A 251 -8.25 -13.36 33.66
N THR A 252 -9.22 -14.26 33.83
CA THR A 252 -9.64 -15.17 32.75
C THR A 252 -10.29 -14.44 31.58
N VAL A 253 -11.16 -13.47 31.87
CA VAL A 253 -11.78 -12.61 30.84
C VAL A 253 -10.73 -11.76 30.15
N LEU A 254 -9.76 -11.21 30.89
CA LEU A 254 -8.66 -10.44 30.32
C LEU A 254 -7.80 -11.30 29.39
N LYS A 255 -7.45 -12.54 29.79
CA LYS A 255 -6.71 -13.48 28.93
C LYS A 255 -7.49 -13.80 27.66
N ALA A 256 -8.78 -14.13 27.76
CA ALA A 256 -9.62 -14.40 26.59
C ALA A 256 -9.69 -13.19 25.64
N ASN A 257 -9.81 -11.97 26.18
CA ASN A 257 -9.79 -10.75 25.39
C ASN A 257 -8.42 -10.49 24.73
N VAL A 258 -7.31 -10.74 25.44
CA VAL A 258 -5.97 -10.63 24.87
C VAL A 258 -5.77 -11.65 23.73
N ASP A 259 -6.22 -12.87 23.91
CA ASP A 259 -6.14 -13.91 22.87
C ASP A 259 -7.01 -13.55 21.65
N ALA A 260 -8.22 -13.00 21.86
CA ALA A 260 -9.07 -12.50 20.79
C ALA A 260 -8.46 -11.30 20.05
N ILE A 261 -7.85 -10.36 20.78
CA ILE A 261 -7.12 -9.23 20.20
C ILE A 261 -5.96 -9.76 19.35
N ASN A 262 -5.15 -10.68 19.87
CA ASN A 262 -4.04 -11.28 19.13
C ASN A 262 -4.50 -12.01 17.86
N ALA A 263 -5.63 -12.72 17.92
CA ALA A 263 -6.23 -13.37 16.75
C ALA A 263 -6.68 -12.35 15.70
N HIS A 264 -7.36 -11.28 16.12
CA HIS A 264 -7.77 -10.19 15.23
C HIS A 264 -6.58 -9.42 14.64
N THR A 265 -5.51 -9.18 15.41
CA THR A 265 -4.28 -8.56 14.91
C THR A 265 -3.64 -9.40 13.81
N ARG A 266 -3.58 -10.73 13.98
CA ARG A 266 -3.07 -11.64 12.94
C ARG A 266 -3.93 -11.64 11.68
N GLN A 267 -5.26 -11.63 11.82
CA GLN A 267 -6.18 -11.50 10.69
C GLN A 267 -6.00 -10.15 9.98
N MET A 268 -5.81 -9.07 10.73
CA MET A 268 -5.59 -7.73 10.18
C MET A 268 -4.28 -7.67 9.38
N GLU A 269 -3.21 -8.31 9.87
CA GLU A 269 -1.95 -8.43 9.13
C GLU A 269 -2.09 -9.27 7.85
N GLN A 270 -2.84 -10.37 7.89
CA GLN A 270 -3.12 -11.16 6.68
C GLN A 270 -3.91 -10.34 5.65
N LEU A 271 -4.95 -9.63 6.07
CA LEU A 271 -5.74 -8.76 5.19
C LEU A 271 -4.90 -7.60 4.63
N LYS A 272 -3.99 -7.02 5.42
CA LYS A 272 -3.04 -6.01 4.94
C LYS A 272 -2.11 -6.57 3.87
N LYS A 273 -1.54 -7.76 4.07
CA LYS A 273 -0.72 -8.42 3.04
C LYS A 273 -1.51 -8.66 1.76
N GLN A 274 -2.72 -9.22 1.86
CA GLN A 274 -3.59 -9.43 0.70
C GLN A 274 -3.93 -8.12 -0.02
N ARG A 275 -4.20 -7.04 0.72
CA ARG A 275 -4.44 -5.71 0.15
C ARG A 275 -3.20 -5.21 -0.60
N ASP A 276 -2.02 -5.36 -0.03
CA ASP A 276 -0.77 -4.89 -0.63
C ASP A 276 -0.41 -5.70 -1.88
N ASP A 277 -0.64 -7.02 -1.87
CA ASP A 277 -0.49 -7.89 -3.04
C ASP A 277 -1.48 -7.51 -4.16
N LEU A 278 -2.75 -7.24 -3.82
CA LEU A 278 -3.76 -6.78 -4.78
C LEU A 278 -3.41 -5.40 -5.37
N LYS A 279 -2.90 -4.47 -4.56
CA LYS A 279 -2.44 -3.16 -5.05
C LYS A 279 -1.24 -3.29 -5.99
N ALA A 280 -0.31 -4.19 -5.69
CA ALA A 280 0.81 -4.46 -6.59
C ALA A 280 0.32 -5.06 -7.93
N LEU A 281 -0.67 -5.96 -7.88
CA LEU A 281 -1.29 -6.52 -9.07
C LEU A 281 -2.03 -5.45 -9.88
N GLU A 282 -2.81 -4.58 -9.23
CA GLU A 282 -3.51 -3.46 -9.86
C GLU A 282 -2.53 -2.51 -10.57
N ALA A 283 -1.45 -2.12 -9.91
CA ALA A 283 -0.42 -1.27 -10.51
C ALA A 283 0.25 -1.92 -11.75
N ASN A 284 0.52 -3.23 -11.69
CA ASN A 284 1.07 -3.97 -12.83
C ASN A 284 0.08 -4.05 -14.00
N LEU A 285 -1.20 -4.25 -13.72
CA LEU A 285 -2.25 -4.26 -14.74
C LEU A 285 -2.42 -2.87 -15.36
N GLU A 286 -2.39 -1.81 -14.55
CA GLU A 286 -2.46 -0.42 -15.03
C GLU A 286 -1.28 -0.07 -15.93
N GLN A 287 -0.07 -0.49 -15.56
CA GLN A 287 1.13 -0.36 -16.39
C GLN A 287 0.96 -1.10 -17.74
N THR A 288 0.43 -2.33 -17.71
CA THR A 288 0.20 -3.13 -18.92
C THR A 288 -0.84 -2.48 -19.85
N VAL A 289 -1.91 -1.91 -19.28
CA VAL A 289 -2.93 -1.17 -20.04
C VAL A 289 -2.33 0.10 -20.64
N GLN A 290 -1.50 0.82 -19.88
CA GLN A 290 -0.84 2.04 -20.36
C GLN A 290 0.12 1.74 -21.52
N ASP A 291 0.91 0.66 -21.41
CA ASP A 291 1.83 0.24 -22.47
C ASP A 291 1.05 -0.21 -23.72
N GLY A 292 -0.03 -0.99 -23.54
CA GLY A 292 -0.94 -1.34 -24.65
C GLY A 292 -1.61 -0.13 -25.31
N ALA A 293 -1.96 0.90 -24.54
CA ALA A 293 -2.50 2.16 -25.07
C ALA A 293 -1.47 2.93 -25.91
N LYS A 294 -0.21 2.99 -25.46
CA LYS A 294 0.89 3.61 -26.23
C LYS A 294 1.14 2.88 -27.55
N ASP A 295 1.16 1.55 -27.52
CA ASP A 295 1.33 0.74 -28.74
C ASP A 295 0.19 0.98 -29.73
N LEU A 296 -1.06 1.04 -29.23
CA LEU A 296 -2.22 1.36 -30.06
C LEU A 296 -2.13 2.77 -30.67
N GLU A 297 -1.67 3.76 -29.91
CA GLU A 297 -1.48 5.13 -30.40
C GLU A 297 -0.40 5.20 -31.51
N GLN A 298 0.70 4.45 -31.35
CA GLN A 298 1.73 4.32 -32.39
C GLN A 298 1.20 3.64 -33.66
N LEU A 299 0.38 2.60 -33.51
CA LEU A 299 -0.25 1.94 -34.66
C LEU A 299 -1.27 2.86 -35.35
N MET A 300 -2.06 3.62 -34.59
CA MET A 300 -3.04 4.56 -35.12
C MET A 300 -2.38 5.73 -35.86
N SER A 301 -1.30 6.31 -35.30
CA SER A 301 -0.52 7.36 -35.96
C SER A 301 0.16 6.86 -37.23
N SER A 302 0.72 5.65 -37.20
CA SER A 302 1.27 4.98 -38.39
C SER A 302 0.20 4.77 -39.45
N ARG A 303 -0.98 4.25 -39.06
CA ARG A 303 -2.13 4.05 -39.96
C ARG A 303 -2.58 5.37 -40.59
N SER A 304 -2.72 6.43 -39.78
CA SER A 304 -3.09 7.76 -40.26
C SER A 304 -2.09 8.26 -41.32
N THR A 305 -0.79 8.12 -41.04
CA THR A 305 0.28 8.50 -41.98
C THR A 305 0.19 7.71 -43.29
N TYR A 306 -0.08 6.41 -43.24
CA TYR A 306 -0.24 5.59 -44.44
C TYR A 306 -1.51 5.92 -45.22
N LEU A 307 -2.62 6.28 -44.56
CA LEU A 307 -3.84 6.74 -45.22
C LEU A 307 -3.61 8.05 -45.96
N VAL A 308 -2.93 9.02 -45.34
CA VAL A 308 -2.56 10.28 -46.00
C VAL A 308 -1.69 10.01 -47.24
N LYS A 309 -0.66 9.15 -47.11
CA LYS A 309 0.17 8.75 -48.26
C LYS A 309 -0.64 8.02 -49.35
N GLN A 310 -1.60 7.19 -48.96
CA GLN A 310 -2.48 6.50 -49.89
C GLN A 310 -3.35 7.50 -50.67
N ASP A 311 -3.94 8.47 -49.98
CA ASP A 311 -4.75 9.52 -50.59
C ASP A 311 -3.93 10.42 -51.52
N GLU A 312 -2.69 10.76 -51.15
CA GLU A 312 -1.76 11.48 -52.02
C GLU A 312 -1.42 10.68 -53.28
N CYS A 313 -1.16 9.38 -53.15
CA CYS A 313 -0.95 8.50 -54.30
C CYS A 313 -2.21 8.42 -55.17
N MET A 314 -3.40 8.31 -54.58
CA MET A 314 -4.68 8.29 -55.30
C MET A 314 -4.98 9.62 -56.00
N LYS A 315 -4.60 10.77 -55.40
CA LYS A 315 -4.67 12.09 -56.05
C LYS A 315 -3.74 12.13 -57.25
N LYS A 316 -2.47 11.77 -57.09
CA LYS A 316 -1.49 11.69 -58.19
C LYS A 316 -1.98 10.78 -59.32
N ILE A 317 -2.59 9.63 -59.01
CA ILE A 317 -3.17 8.74 -60.02
C ILE A 317 -4.34 9.41 -60.76
N ARG A 318 -5.21 10.15 -60.08
CA ARG A 318 -6.30 10.90 -60.72
C ARG A 318 -5.78 12.07 -61.58
N ASP A 319 -4.73 12.76 -61.12
CA ASP A 319 -4.12 13.88 -61.84
C ASP A 319 -3.46 13.45 -63.16
N LEU A 320 -3.07 12.17 -63.29
CA LEU A 320 -2.58 11.58 -64.55
C LEU A 320 -3.68 11.49 -65.64
N GLY A 321 -4.95 11.75 -65.31
CA GLY A 321 -6.06 11.79 -66.25
C GLY A 321 -6.60 10.42 -66.65
N SER A 322 -7.39 10.39 -67.73
CA SER A 322 -8.00 9.17 -68.23
C SER A 322 -6.99 8.36 -69.04
N LEU A 323 -6.53 7.23 -68.47
CA LEU A 323 -5.69 6.29 -69.21
C LEU A 323 -6.54 5.41 -70.14
N PRO A 324 -6.01 5.02 -71.32
CA PRO A 324 -6.68 4.05 -72.20
C PRO A 324 -6.98 2.73 -71.49
N ALA A 325 -8.12 2.09 -71.81
CA ALA A 325 -8.54 0.83 -71.18
C ALA A 325 -7.48 -0.28 -71.29
N ASP A 326 -6.76 -0.34 -72.41
CA ASP A 326 -5.68 -1.31 -72.66
C ASP A 326 -4.50 -1.17 -71.68
N ALA A 327 -4.26 0.04 -71.14
CA ALA A 327 -3.19 0.27 -70.18
C ALA A 327 -3.45 -0.46 -68.85
N PHE A 328 -4.72 -0.69 -68.48
CA PHE A 328 -5.09 -1.37 -67.25
C PHE A 328 -4.94 -2.90 -67.33
N GLU A 329 -5.09 -3.50 -68.51
CA GLU A 329 -4.97 -4.96 -68.67
C GLU A 329 -3.52 -5.41 -68.88
N THR A 330 -2.75 -4.67 -69.69
CA THR A 330 -1.42 -5.10 -70.17
C THR A 330 -0.39 -5.27 -69.05
N TYR A 331 -0.50 -4.50 -67.95
CA TYR A 331 0.49 -4.46 -66.87
C TYR A 331 0.01 -5.09 -65.54
N LYS A 332 -1.22 -5.63 -65.51
CA LYS A 332 -1.89 -6.12 -64.29
C LYS A 332 -1.18 -7.28 -63.58
N ARG A 333 -0.41 -8.10 -64.32
CA ARG A 333 0.27 -9.30 -63.80
C ARG A 333 1.74 -9.07 -63.41
N LYS A 334 2.26 -7.83 -63.47
CA LYS A 334 3.68 -7.54 -63.19
C LYS A 334 3.87 -7.08 -61.75
N ASN A 335 4.97 -7.48 -61.11
CA ASN A 335 5.29 -7.10 -59.74
C ASN A 335 5.87 -5.66 -59.69
N LYS A 336 5.76 -4.96 -58.54
CA LYS A 336 6.22 -3.58 -58.34
C LYS A 336 7.65 -3.33 -58.83
N LYS A 337 8.59 -4.24 -58.52
CA LYS A 337 9.99 -4.13 -58.96
C LYS A 337 10.15 -4.19 -60.48
N GLN A 338 9.35 -5.02 -61.16
CA GLN A 338 9.35 -5.13 -62.62
C GLN A 338 8.72 -3.89 -63.26
N LEU A 339 7.64 -3.35 -62.68
CA LEU A 339 7.02 -2.10 -63.13
C LEU A 339 7.97 -0.91 -63.00
N GLN A 340 8.73 -0.81 -61.90
CA GLN A 340 9.74 0.24 -61.72
C GLN A 340 10.84 0.17 -62.78
N LYS A 341 11.31 -1.03 -63.12
CA LYS A 341 12.31 -1.22 -64.19
C LYS A 341 11.76 -0.79 -65.55
N LEU A 342 10.55 -1.23 -65.90
CA LEU A 342 9.89 -0.83 -67.15
C LEU A 342 9.64 0.68 -67.22
N LEU A 343 9.25 1.31 -66.12
CA LEU A 343 9.07 2.76 -66.06
C LEU A 343 10.39 3.50 -66.27
N TYR A 344 11.48 2.99 -65.68
CA TYR A 344 12.82 3.54 -65.90
C TYR A 344 13.23 3.41 -67.37
N ASP A 345 13.08 2.22 -67.96
CA ASP A 345 13.41 1.96 -69.36
C ASP A 345 12.59 2.83 -70.32
N CYS A 346 11.28 2.99 -70.08
CA CYS A 346 10.40 3.88 -70.84
C CYS A 346 10.80 5.35 -70.69
N ASN A 347 11.18 5.81 -69.49
CA ASN A 347 11.66 7.17 -69.29
C ASN A 347 12.99 7.44 -70.01
N GLU A 348 13.89 6.46 -70.04
CA GLU A 348 15.14 6.56 -70.82
C GLU A 348 14.85 6.65 -72.32
N GLN A 349 13.90 5.86 -72.84
CA GLN A 349 13.46 5.98 -74.23
C GLN A 349 12.82 7.35 -74.51
N LEU A 350 11.98 7.87 -73.61
CA LEU A 350 11.38 9.20 -73.77
C LEU A 350 12.41 10.32 -73.81
N LYS A 351 13.50 10.23 -73.03
CA LYS A 351 14.60 11.23 -73.07
C LYS A 351 15.26 11.31 -74.45
N GLN A 352 15.36 10.20 -75.18
CA GLN A 352 15.91 10.19 -76.55
C GLN A 352 15.06 11.04 -77.52
N PHE A 353 13.75 11.15 -77.25
CA PHE A 353 12.81 11.95 -78.03
C PHE A 353 12.61 13.38 -77.48
N SER A 354 13.56 13.90 -76.70
CA SER A 354 13.46 15.23 -76.08
C SER A 354 13.35 16.40 -77.08
N HIS A 355 13.85 16.23 -78.31
CA HIS A 355 13.91 17.29 -79.33
C HIS A 355 12.88 17.10 -80.46
N VAL A 356 11.76 16.43 -80.19
CA VAL A 356 10.70 16.26 -81.20
C VAL A 356 9.92 17.57 -81.38
N ASN A 357 9.80 18.02 -82.63
CA ASN A 357 9.01 19.20 -82.99
C ASN A 357 7.51 18.94 -82.79
N GLN A 358 6.95 19.43 -81.70
CA GLN A 358 5.54 19.27 -81.35
C GLN A 358 4.60 19.95 -82.36
N LYS A 359 5.07 20.98 -83.07
CA LYS A 359 4.30 21.70 -84.10
C LYS A 359 4.46 21.11 -85.49
N ALA A 360 5.16 19.97 -85.63
CA ALA A 360 5.41 19.37 -86.93
C ALA A 360 4.12 19.06 -87.69
N LEU A 361 3.06 18.63 -86.99
CA LEU A 361 1.77 18.36 -87.61
C LEU A 361 1.12 19.65 -88.15
N ASP A 362 1.04 20.69 -87.32
CA ASP A 362 0.46 21.99 -87.71
C ASP A 362 1.27 22.64 -88.85
N GLN A 363 2.60 22.57 -88.77
CA GLN A 363 3.50 23.05 -89.82
C GLN A 363 3.34 22.25 -91.11
N TYR A 364 3.19 20.92 -91.03
CA TYR A 364 2.96 20.08 -92.20
C TYR A 364 1.66 20.44 -92.91
N VAL A 365 0.56 20.61 -92.17
CA VAL A 365 -0.73 21.01 -92.75
C VAL A 365 -0.62 22.37 -93.43
N ASN A 366 -0.10 23.38 -92.72
CA ASN A 366 0.05 24.74 -93.26
C ASN A 366 0.96 24.78 -94.50
N PHE A 367 2.12 24.12 -94.46
CA PHE A 367 3.04 24.09 -95.61
C PHE A 367 2.47 23.30 -96.79
N THR A 368 1.66 22.27 -96.53
CA THR A 368 0.99 21.53 -97.61
C THR A 368 -0.04 22.42 -98.31
N GLU A 369 -0.85 23.18 -97.56
CA GLU A 369 -1.80 24.14 -98.13
C GLU A 369 -1.11 25.25 -98.92
N GLN A 370 -0.03 25.84 -98.38
CA GLN A 370 0.76 26.86 -99.09
C GLN A 370 1.35 26.32 -100.40
N ARG A 371 1.86 25.08 -100.39
CA ARG A 371 2.40 24.43 -101.58
C ARG A 371 1.33 24.27 -102.65
N GLU A 372 0.13 23.81 -102.30
CA GLU A 372 -0.97 23.66 -103.25
C GLU A 372 -1.40 25.01 -103.85
N GLN A 373 -1.49 26.07 -103.03
CA GLN A 373 -1.81 27.41 -103.52
C GLN A 373 -0.78 27.92 -104.53
N LEU A 374 0.51 27.80 -104.23
CA LEU A 374 1.59 28.19 -105.14
C LEU A 374 1.57 27.39 -106.44
N GLN A 375 1.27 26.09 -106.36
CA GLN A 375 1.19 25.23 -107.53
C GLN A 375 0.01 25.60 -108.45
N ARG A 376 -1.15 26.00 -107.90
CA ARG A 376 -2.26 26.55 -108.69
C ARG A 376 -1.88 27.87 -109.37
N ARG A 377 -1.26 28.79 -108.63
CA ARG A 377 -0.83 30.10 -109.16
C ARG A 377 0.17 29.96 -110.30
N ARG A 378 1.07 28.99 -110.23
CA ARG A 378 1.99 28.65 -111.34
C ARG A 378 1.21 28.21 -112.58
N ALA A 379 0.25 27.30 -112.44
CA ALA A 379 -0.55 26.83 -113.56
C ALA A 379 -1.37 27.97 -114.22
N GLU A 380 -1.87 28.92 -113.44
CA GLU A 380 -2.55 30.11 -113.96
C GLU A 380 -1.61 31.03 -114.75
N LEU A 381 -0.39 31.24 -114.26
CA LEU A 381 0.62 32.04 -114.96
C LEU A 381 1.06 31.38 -116.27
N ASP A 382 1.29 30.06 -116.26
CA ASP A 382 1.65 29.29 -117.46
C ASP A 382 0.54 29.38 -118.52
N ALA A 383 -0.73 29.25 -118.13
CA ALA A 383 -1.87 29.46 -119.02
C ALA A 383 -2.02 30.91 -119.50
N GLY A 384 -1.60 31.88 -118.69
CA GLY A 384 -1.52 33.29 -119.07
C GLY A 384 -0.50 33.55 -120.17
N ASP A 385 0.70 32.95 -120.06
CA ASP A 385 1.76 33.04 -121.07
C ASP A 385 1.31 32.48 -122.42
N GLU A 386 0.66 31.31 -122.43
CA GLU A 386 0.09 30.73 -123.65
C GLU A 386 -0.91 31.67 -124.34
N LYS A 387 -1.84 32.27 -123.60
CA LYS A 387 -2.82 33.22 -124.16
C LYS A 387 -2.18 34.48 -124.72
N ILE A 388 -1.11 34.97 -124.09
CA ILE A 388 -0.36 36.14 -124.58
C ILE A 388 0.32 35.79 -125.91
N ARG A 389 0.93 34.62 -126.01
CA ARG A 389 1.54 34.12 -127.27
C ARG A 389 0.50 33.98 -128.39
N GLU A 390 -0.68 33.42 -128.08
CA GLU A 390 -1.79 33.35 -129.04
C GLU A 390 -2.23 34.74 -129.51
N LEU A 391 -2.39 35.70 -128.58
CA LEU A 391 -2.78 37.07 -128.92
C LEU A 391 -1.74 37.76 -129.82
N ILE A 392 -0.45 37.58 -129.54
CA ILE A 392 0.64 38.11 -130.39
C ILE A 392 0.52 37.53 -131.80
N SER A 393 0.31 36.22 -131.93
CA SER A 393 0.13 35.59 -133.24
C SER A 393 -1.07 36.14 -134.02
N VAL A 394 -2.20 36.40 -133.34
CA VAL A 394 -3.40 36.98 -133.97
C VAL A 394 -3.17 38.44 -134.38
N LEU A 395 -2.45 39.21 -133.56
CA LEU A 395 -2.09 40.60 -133.88
C LEU A 395 -1.16 40.67 -135.09
N ASP A 396 -0.15 39.82 -135.16
CA ASP A 396 0.75 39.74 -136.32
C ASP A 396 0.01 39.33 -137.60
N GLN A 397 -0.92 38.36 -137.51
CA GLN A 397 -1.76 38.01 -138.66
C GLN A 397 -2.61 39.19 -139.13
N ARG A 398 -3.23 39.95 -138.21
CA ARG A 398 -4.01 41.16 -138.55
C ARG A 398 -3.15 42.28 -139.13
N LYS A 399 -1.92 42.43 -138.65
CA LYS A 399 -0.94 43.38 -139.18
C LYS A 399 -0.65 43.02 -140.64
N ASP A 400 -0.33 41.76 -140.91
CA ASP A 400 0.00 41.28 -142.25
C ASP A 400 -1.19 41.40 -143.22
N GLU A 401 -2.41 41.04 -142.78
CA GLU A 401 -3.64 41.22 -143.57
C GLU A 401 -3.90 42.70 -143.91
N SER A 402 -3.65 43.61 -142.98
CA SER A 402 -3.84 45.04 -143.17
C SER A 402 -2.80 45.61 -144.15
N ILE A 403 -1.54 45.16 -144.07
CA ILE A 403 -0.48 45.48 -145.03
C ILE A 403 -0.85 44.95 -146.43
N GLU A 404 -1.35 43.73 -146.54
CA GLU A 404 -1.77 43.16 -147.83
C GLU A 404 -2.95 43.92 -148.46
N ARG A 405 -3.96 44.27 -147.64
CA ARG A 405 -5.14 45.02 -148.10
C ARG A 405 -4.75 46.41 -148.61
N THR A 406 -3.90 47.13 -147.87
CA THR A 406 -3.40 48.45 -148.27
C THR A 406 -2.55 48.37 -149.53
N PHE A 407 -1.66 47.38 -149.65
CA PHE A 407 -0.86 47.17 -150.87
C PHE A 407 -1.73 46.89 -152.11
N LYS A 408 -2.75 46.02 -152.00
CA LYS A 408 -3.69 45.75 -153.09
C LYS A 408 -4.43 47.01 -153.54
N GLY A 409 -4.81 47.88 -152.60
CA GLY A 409 -5.41 49.19 -152.90
C GLY A 409 -4.47 50.09 -153.70
N VAL A 410 -3.22 50.23 -153.25
CA VAL A 410 -2.20 51.02 -153.95
C VAL A 410 -1.88 50.46 -155.33
N ALA A 411 -1.75 49.13 -155.46
CA ALA A 411 -1.48 48.46 -156.73
C ALA A 411 -2.59 48.67 -157.77
N ARG A 412 -3.87 48.70 -157.33
CA ARG A 412 -5.01 48.99 -158.19
C ARG A 412 -4.98 50.43 -158.69
N HIS A 413 -4.79 51.41 -157.80
CA HIS A 413 -4.70 52.82 -158.20
C HIS A 413 -3.52 53.10 -159.12
N PHE A 414 -2.36 52.49 -158.87
CA PHE A 414 -1.21 52.60 -159.77
C PHE A 414 -1.55 52.11 -161.18
N ARG A 415 -2.27 50.99 -161.29
CA ARG A 415 -2.68 50.42 -162.58
C ARG A 415 -3.67 51.33 -163.33
N GLU A 416 -4.65 51.88 -162.63
CA GLU A 416 -5.63 52.83 -163.17
C GLU A 416 -4.91 54.09 -163.70
N VAL A 417 -4.10 54.75 -162.87
CA VAL A 417 -3.36 55.98 -163.22
C VAL A 417 -2.37 55.73 -164.37
N PHE A 418 -1.66 54.61 -164.37
CA PHE A 418 -0.71 54.29 -165.45
C PHE A 418 -1.41 54.07 -166.80
N SER A 419 -2.61 53.48 -166.79
CA SER A 419 -3.40 53.25 -168.01
C SER A 419 -3.97 54.52 -168.63
N GLU A 420 -4.26 55.56 -167.83
CA GLU A 420 -4.65 56.88 -168.34
C GLU A 420 -3.48 57.65 -168.97
N LEU A 421 -2.27 57.52 -168.42
CA LEU A 421 -1.10 58.25 -168.92
C LEU A 421 -0.54 57.73 -170.25
N VAL A 422 -0.65 56.43 -170.52
CA VAL A 422 -0.01 55.79 -171.69
C VAL A 422 -1.05 55.01 -172.50
N GLN A 423 -1.53 55.58 -173.60
CA GLN A 423 -2.46 54.89 -174.52
C GLN A 423 -1.79 53.62 -175.09
N GLY A 424 -2.24 52.45 -174.61
CA GLY A 424 -1.78 51.13 -175.05
C GLY A 424 -0.81 50.41 -174.10
N GLY A 425 -0.44 50.97 -172.94
CA GLY A 425 0.46 50.34 -171.97
C GLY A 425 -0.22 49.84 -170.67
N HIS A 426 0.34 48.81 -170.02
CA HIS A 426 -0.12 48.31 -168.71
C HIS A 426 1.04 48.20 -167.71
N GLY A 427 0.89 48.76 -166.51
CA GLY A 427 1.84 48.65 -165.39
C GLY A 427 1.28 47.86 -164.22
N TYR A 428 2.13 47.09 -163.52
CA TYR A 428 1.77 46.25 -162.37
C TYR A 428 2.76 46.46 -161.22
N LEU A 429 2.24 46.59 -159.99
CA LEU A 429 3.03 46.54 -158.74
C LEU A 429 3.00 45.12 -158.18
N VAL A 430 4.18 44.58 -157.84
CA VAL A 430 4.35 43.24 -157.25
C VAL A 430 5.02 43.38 -155.89
N MET A 431 4.41 42.80 -154.84
CA MET A 431 4.98 42.81 -153.49
C MET A 431 6.12 41.79 -153.43
N MET A 432 7.35 42.27 -153.25
CA MET A 432 8.49 41.42 -152.97
C MET A 432 8.41 41.00 -151.50
N LYS A 433 8.11 39.73 -151.22
CA LYS A 433 8.36 39.19 -149.89
C LYS A 433 9.87 39.23 -149.65
N LYS A 434 10.32 40.10 -148.76
CA LYS A 434 11.66 40.01 -148.19
C LYS A 434 11.71 38.64 -147.53
N LYS A 435 12.65 37.80 -147.97
CA LYS A 435 12.89 36.47 -147.40
C LYS A 435 13.32 36.72 -145.95
N ASP A 436 12.51 36.27 -144.99
CA ASP A 436 12.73 36.42 -143.54
C ASP A 436 14.03 35.73 -143.12
N GLY A 437 15.12 36.49 -143.18
CA GLY A 437 16.45 36.00 -142.90
C GLY A 437 17.45 37.12 -142.92
N ASP A 438 17.17 38.20 -142.18
CA ASP A 438 18.20 39.05 -141.55
C ASP A 438 17.56 40.04 -140.57
N ALA A 439 17.51 39.65 -139.30
CA ALA A 439 17.42 40.52 -138.14
C ALA A 439 18.01 39.74 -136.96
N GLY A 440 19.32 39.50 -137.07
CA GLY A 440 20.15 39.30 -135.90
C GLY A 440 20.38 40.64 -135.21
N ASP A 441 20.56 40.56 -133.89
CA ASP A 441 21.03 41.59 -132.97
C ASP A 441 20.23 42.91 -132.93
N ASP A 442 19.54 43.12 -131.81
CA ASP A 442 20.10 44.01 -130.80
C ASP A 442 19.32 43.91 -129.47
N ASP A 443 20.07 44.16 -128.39
CA ASP A 443 19.66 44.47 -127.03
C ASP A 443 19.41 43.31 -126.05
N MET A 444 20.55 42.73 -125.69
CA MET A 444 20.92 42.48 -124.29
C MET A 444 20.76 43.77 -123.46
N ASP A 445 20.09 43.67 -122.31
CA ASP A 445 20.49 44.28 -121.02
C ASP A 445 19.46 43.80 -119.97
N GLU A 446 19.89 42.95 -119.03
CA GLU A 446 20.29 43.36 -117.67
C GLU A 446 19.13 43.96 -116.85
N ASP A 447 18.55 43.12 -115.98
CA ASP A 447 18.46 43.32 -114.52
C ASP A 447 17.39 42.37 -113.94
N ALA A 448 17.80 41.31 -113.21
CA ALA A 448 18.00 41.29 -111.76
C ALA A 448 16.89 40.46 -111.07
N PRO A 449 16.92 40.21 -109.74
CA PRO A 449 17.75 39.17 -109.13
C PRO A 449 17.00 38.23 -108.17
N ARG A 450 17.74 37.19 -107.74
CA ARG A 450 17.50 36.18 -106.68
C ARG A 450 16.80 34.88 -107.06
#